data_AF-A0A4Q5WDH3-F1
#
_entry.id   AF-A0A4Q5WDH3-F1
#
_cell.length_a   1.000
_cell.length_b   1.000
_cell.length_c   1.000
_cell.angle_alpha   90.00
_cell.angle_beta   90.00
_cell.angle_gamma   90.00
#
_symmetry.space_group_name_H-M   'P 1'
#
loop_
_entity.id
_entity.type
_entity.pdbx_description
1 polymer ?
#
loop_
_entity_poly.entity_id
_entity_poly.type
_entity_poly.pdbx_seq_one_letter_code
_entity_poly.pdbx_strand_id
1 'polypeptide(L)'
;MTRSQLAAPVASALLLLAACQQKEENSFEVSGTFPDAAGKTVYLEEVRFDRTNPLIVDSIKAGKKGDFRLSGSRVEENLYLVQLAGANAPLATLINDADHITVKADSTKPQVPYSVSGSPASSALAGYMARNNSELSGIYAFTRQQDSLRQQGVSDSLTGSVRTQRAAAADALR
;
A
#
# COMPACT_ATOMS: atom_id res chain seq x y z
N MET A 1 -51.88 -3.68 67.96
CA MET A 1 -51.12 -2.43 67.86
C MET A 1 -49.65 -2.78 67.62
N THR A 2 -49.30 -3.32 66.44
CA THR A 2 -48.66 -2.59 65.32
C THR A 2 -47.45 -1.74 65.69
N ARG A 3 -46.24 -2.24 65.37
CA ARG A 3 -45.14 -1.44 64.82
C ARG A 3 -44.24 -2.34 63.98
N SER A 4 -44.55 -2.35 62.69
CA SER A 4 -43.72 -2.89 61.61
C SER A 4 -42.54 -1.95 61.40
N GLN A 5 -41.30 -2.46 61.46
CA GLN A 5 -40.13 -1.71 60.97
C GLN A 5 -39.79 -2.24 59.57
N LEU A 6 -39.94 -1.36 58.58
CA LEU A 6 -39.49 -1.58 57.21
C LEU A 6 -37.96 -1.62 57.18
N ALA A 7 -37.39 -2.77 56.80
CA ALA A 7 -36.02 -2.84 56.31
C ALA A 7 -36.06 -2.61 54.78
N ALA A 8 -35.57 -1.45 54.35
CA ALA A 8 -35.39 -1.12 52.93
C ALA A 8 -34.04 -1.69 52.41
N PRO A 9 -33.94 -2.07 51.12
CA PRO A 9 -32.91 -2.96 50.62
C PRO A 9 -31.63 -2.19 50.23
N VAL A 10 -30.46 -2.75 50.56
CA VAL A 10 -29.18 -2.33 50.00
C VAL A 10 -29.00 -3.07 48.68
N ALA A 11 -29.50 -2.49 47.59
CA ALA A 11 -29.28 -2.98 46.24
C ALA A 11 -27.88 -2.54 45.78
N SER A 12 -26.89 -3.43 45.94
CA SER A 12 -25.57 -3.29 45.34
C SER A 12 -25.67 -3.44 43.82
N ALA A 13 -25.70 -2.32 43.11
CA ALA A 13 -25.53 -2.28 41.66
C ALA A 13 -24.05 -2.50 41.32
N LEU A 14 -23.68 -3.71 40.92
CA LEU A 14 -22.44 -3.95 40.17
C LEU A 14 -22.62 -3.34 38.78
N LEU A 15 -22.05 -2.15 38.58
CA LEU A 15 -21.81 -1.57 37.26
C LEU A 15 -20.80 -2.45 36.52
N LEU A 16 -21.32 -3.34 35.68
CA LEU A 16 -20.55 -4.02 34.65
C LEU A 16 -19.99 -2.95 33.71
N LEU A 17 -18.70 -2.64 33.85
CA LEU A 17 -17.92 -1.92 32.85
C LEU A 17 -17.84 -2.78 31.59
N ALA A 18 -18.90 -2.78 30.79
CA ALA A 18 -18.83 -3.18 29.41
C ALA A 18 -17.93 -2.15 28.71
N ALA A 19 -16.64 -2.47 28.61
CA ALA A 19 -15.72 -1.78 27.73
C ALA A 19 -16.23 -1.97 26.30
N CYS A 20 -17.03 -1.01 25.82
CA CYS A 20 -17.38 -0.90 24.43
C CYS A 20 -16.07 -0.76 23.64
N GLN A 21 -15.65 -1.82 22.96
CA GLN A 21 -14.82 -1.67 21.77
C GLN A 21 -15.68 -0.89 20.78
N GLN A 22 -15.54 0.43 20.79
CA GLN A 22 -16.15 1.30 19.81
C GLN A 22 -15.49 0.94 18.49
N LYS A 23 -16.22 0.16 17.69
CA LYS A 23 -15.85 -0.12 16.30
C LYS A 23 -15.81 1.25 15.62
N GLU A 24 -14.62 1.71 15.25
CA GLU A 24 -14.49 2.98 14.53
C GLU A 24 -15.25 2.84 13.21
N GLU A 25 -16.44 3.44 13.14
CA GLU A 25 -17.36 3.36 11.98
C GLU A 25 -16.75 3.91 10.69
N ASN A 26 -15.57 4.52 10.76
CA ASN A 26 -14.85 5.13 9.66
C ASN A 26 -13.36 4.74 9.70
N SER A 27 -13.06 3.45 9.74
CA SER A 27 -11.69 2.93 9.71
C SER A 27 -11.50 1.95 8.55
N PHE A 28 -10.24 1.75 8.17
CA PHE A 28 -9.84 0.70 7.26
C PHE A 28 -8.59 0.00 7.77
N GLU A 29 -8.37 -1.23 7.30
CA GLU A 29 -7.23 -2.03 7.68
C GLU A 29 -6.42 -2.43 6.44
N VAL A 30 -5.11 -2.33 6.57
CA VAL A 30 -4.14 -2.87 5.62
C VAL A 30 -3.44 -4.05 6.28
N SER A 31 -3.75 -5.26 5.81
CA SER A 31 -3.02 -6.47 6.16
C SER A 31 -2.00 -6.79 5.07
N GLY A 32 -0.82 -7.28 5.43
CA GLY A 32 0.13 -7.69 4.42
C GLY A 32 1.18 -8.68 4.84
N THR A 33 1.92 -9.17 3.85
CA THR A 33 3.05 -10.08 4.04
C THR A 33 4.17 -9.70 3.09
N PHE A 34 5.35 -9.43 3.66
CA PHE A 34 6.57 -9.15 2.92
C PHE A 34 7.76 -9.74 3.67
N PRO A 35 8.39 -10.83 3.18
CA PRO A 35 9.48 -11.49 3.90
C PRO A 35 10.61 -10.55 4.33
N ASP A 36 10.99 -9.57 3.50
CA ASP A 36 12.07 -8.63 3.82
C ASP A 36 11.68 -7.60 4.90
N ALA A 37 10.40 -7.53 5.29
CA ALA A 37 9.93 -6.74 6.42
C ALA A 37 10.17 -7.42 7.77
N ALA A 38 10.51 -8.72 7.81
CA ALA A 38 10.61 -9.48 9.06
C ALA A 38 11.46 -8.76 10.12
N GLY A 39 10.83 -8.46 11.27
CA GLY A 39 11.48 -7.77 12.39
C GLY A 39 11.76 -6.27 12.20
N LYS A 40 11.38 -5.68 11.07
CA LYS A 40 11.48 -4.24 10.78
C LYS A 40 10.16 -3.53 11.08
N THR A 41 10.23 -2.21 11.22
CA THR A 41 9.03 -1.38 11.36
C THR A 41 8.42 -1.10 9.99
N VAL A 42 7.12 -1.28 9.88
CA VAL A 42 6.29 -0.94 8.72
C VAL A 42 5.39 0.21 9.14
N TYR A 43 5.31 1.24 8.29
CA TYR A 43 4.46 2.41 8.47
C TYR A 43 3.31 2.37 7.48
N LEU A 44 2.15 2.86 7.92
CA LEU A 44 1.10 3.34 7.05
C LEU A 44 1.20 4.86 7.02
N GLU A 45 1.42 5.42 5.84
CA GLU A 45 1.58 6.86 5.64
C GLU A 45 0.45 7.40 4.74
N GLU A 46 -0.21 8.45 5.18
CA GLU A 46 -1.20 9.19 4.40
C GLU A 46 -0.51 10.27 3.55
N VAL A 47 -0.77 10.29 2.25
CA VAL A 47 -0.31 11.36 1.37
C VAL A 47 -1.30 12.52 1.48
N ARG A 48 -0.81 13.69 1.89
CA ARG A 48 -1.64 14.88 2.10
C ARG A 48 -1.13 16.04 1.24
N PHE A 49 -2.05 16.77 0.61
CA PHE A 49 -1.70 17.90 -0.27
C PHE A 49 -1.25 19.15 0.49
N ASP A 50 -1.49 19.23 1.80
CA ASP A 50 -1.12 20.37 2.65
C ASP A 50 0.34 20.33 3.12
N ARG A 51 1.11 19.31 2.73
CA ARG A 51 2.50 19.11 3.16
C ARG A 51 3.30 18.30 2.15
N THR A 52 4.62 18.43 2.23
CA THR A 52 5.54 17.75 1.31
C THR A 52 5.76 16.28 1.67
N ASN A 53 5.75 15.94 2.97
CA ASN A 53 6.03 14.59 3.45
C ASN A 53 4.74 13.89 3.87
N PRO A 54 4.55 12.60 3.52
CA PRO A 54 3.45 11.79 4.02
C PRO A 54 3.35 11.81 5.55
N LEU A 55 2.13 11.74 6.09
CA LEU A 55 1.88 11.65 7.53
C LEU A 55 1.84 10.18 7.94
N ILE A 56 2.71 9.75 8.85
CA ILE A 56 2.58 8.42 9.48
C ILE A 56 1.31 8.40 10.32
N VAL A 57 0.34 7.56 9.94
CA VAL A 57 -0.93 7.39 10.66
C VAL A 57 -0.96 6.15 11.54
N ASP A 58 -0.15 5.13 11.20
CA ASP A 58 0.02 3.93 12.02
C ASP A 58 1.39 3.29 11.76
N SER A 59 1.83 2.44 12.68
CA SER A 59 3.09 1.70 12.56
C SER A 59 3.06 0.38 13.33
N ILE A 60 3.77 -0.63 12.81
CA ILE A 60 3.93 -1.89 13.52
C ILE A 60 5.29 -2.52 13.23
N LYS A 61 5.81 -3.29 14.19
CA LYS A 61 6.95 -4.17 13.93
C LYS A 61 6.43 -5.45 13.28
N ALA A 62 6.87 -5.73 12.05
CA ALA A 62 6.40 -6.91 11.33
C ALA A 62 6.80 -8.20 12.05
N GLY A 63 5.95 -9.21 11.95
CA GLY A 63 6.14 -10.53 12.52
C GLY A 63 7.36 -11.25 11.93
N LYS A 64 7.63 -12.46 12.47
CA LYS A 64 8.80 -13.27 12.05
C LYS A 64 8.75 -13.67 10.57
N LYS A 65 7.57 -13.68 9.95
CA LYS A 65 7.39 -13.98 8.53
C LYS A 65 7.20 -12.74 7.67
N GLY A 66 7.39 -11.55 8.26
CA GLY A 66 7.14 -10.27 7.58
C GLY A 66 5.66 -9.94 7.42
N ASP A 67 4.81 -10.56 8.23
CA ASP A 67 3.39 -10.25 8.35
C ASP A 67 3.17 -8.94 9.14
N PHE A 68 2.22 -8.12 8.69
CA PHE A 68 1.86 -6.86 9.34
C PHE A 68 0.37 -6.57 9.18
N ARG A 69 -0.17 -5.77 10.11
CA ARG A 69 -1.54 -5.27 10.11
C ARG A 69 -1.52 -3.85 10.63
N LEU A 70 -2.02 -2.92 9.82
CA LEU A 70 -2.06 -1.49 10.08
C LEU A 70 -3.50 -0.99 9.92
N SER A 71 -3.85 0.07 10.62
CA SER A 71 -5.17 0.69 10.54
C SER A 71 -5.06 2.18 10.24
N GLY A 72 -6.04 2.72 9.53
CA GLY A 72 -6.17 4.15 9.27
C GLY A 72 -7.62 4.60 9.34
N SER A 73 -7.84 5.89 9.57
CA SER A 73 -9.18 6.48 9.49
C SER A 73 -9.59 6.69 8.03
N ARG A 74 -10.88 6.57 7.78
CA ARG A 74 -11.54 6.71 6.48
C ARG A 74 -12.61 7.79 6.59
N VAL A 75 -12.18 9.05 6.60
CA VAL A 75 -13.10 10.19 6.49
C VAL A 75 -13.51 10.37 5.03
N GLU A 76 -12.54 10.22 4.12
CA GLU A 76 -12.70 10.23 2.67
C GLU A 76 -11.68 9.28 2.02
N GLU A 77 -11.80 9.06 0.71
CA GLU A 77 -10.80 8.33 -0.06
C GLU A 77 -9.56 9.20 -0.28
N ASN A 78 -8.39 8.67 0.05
CA ASN A 78 -7.09 9.31 -0.07
C ASN A 78 -6.00 8.27 -0.43
N LEU A 79 -4.82 8.76 -0.81
CA LEU A 79 -3.67 7.95 -1.17
C LEU A 79 -2.84 7.61 0.07
N TYR A 80 -2.46 6.34 0.20
CA TYR A 80 -1.65 5.82 1.30
C TYR A 80 -0.44 5.06 0.79
N LEU A 81 0.66 5.13 1.54
CA LEU A 81 1.88 4.37 1.31
C LEU A 81 2.08 3.36 2.44
N VAL A 82 2.42 2.13 2.07
CA VAL A 82 2.99 1.16 3.01
C VAL A 82 4.50 1.29 2.91
N GLN A 83 5.15 1.79 3.95
CA GLN A 83 6.57 2.12 3.92
C GLN A 83 7.35 1.23 4.90
N LEU A 84 8.48 0.69 4.45
CA LEU A 84 9.40 -0.02 5.33
C LEU A 84 10.40 0.98 5.92
N ALA A 85 10.65 0.92 7.22
CA ALA A 85 11.61 1.81 7.87
C ALA A 85 13.01 1.71 7.22
N GLY A 86 13.53 2.86 6.79
CA GLY A 86 14.83 2.97 6.12
C GLY A 86 14.85 2.54 4.65
N ALA A 87 13.72 2.15 4.05
CA ALA A 87 13.64 1.91 2.61
C ALA A 87 13.51 3.23 1.83
N ASN A 88 14.10 3.28 0.63
CA ASN A 88 14.09 4.46 -0.23
C ASN A 88 12.79 4.61 -1.05
N ALA A 89 11.93 3.60 -1.06
CA ALA A 89 10.69 3.57 -1.81
C ALA A 89 9.61 2.82 -1.01
N PRO A 90 8.32 3.16 -1.22
CA PRO A 90 7.22 2.46 -0.58
C PRO A 90 7.11 1.02 -1.09
N LEU A 91 6.69 0.14 -0.19
CA LEU A 91 6.37 -1.26 -0.49
C LEU A 91 5.13 -1.35 -1.39
N ALA A 92 4.12 -0.53 -1.10
CA ALA A 92 2.88 -0.48 -1.85
C ALA A 92 2.24 0.90 -1.75
N THR A 93 1.56 1.29 -2.82
CA THR A 93 0.70 2.48 -2.87
C THR A 93 -0.75 2.03 -2.96
N LEU A 94 -1.61 2.59 -2.11
CA LEU A 94 -2.99 2.15 -1.87
C LEU A 94 -3.96 3.34 -1.89
N ILE A 95 -5.23 3.05 -2.15
CA ILE A 95 -6.37 3.95 -1.92
C ILE A 95 -7.26 3.27 -0.88
N ASN A 96 -7.68 4.00 0.14
CA ASN A 96 -8.60 3.49 1.17
C ASN A 96 -10.06 3.50 0.65
N ASP A 97 -10.37 2.73 -0.39
CA ASP A 97 -11.73 2.54 -0.96
C ASP A 97 -12.45 1.28 -0.40
N ALA A 98 -11.75 0.42 0.37
CA ALA A 98 -12.34 -0.76 1.01
C ALA A 98 -11.91 -0.97 2.47
N ASP A 99 -12.82 -1.45 3.33
CA ASP A 99 -12.59 -1.69 4.77
C ASP A 99 -11.34 -2.54 5.05
N HIS A 100 -11.06 -3.51 4.18
CA HIS A 100 -9.93 -4.42 4.30
C HIS A 100 -9.17 -4.51 2.98
N ILE A 101 -7.90 -4.13 3.04
CA ILE A 101 -6.97 -4.16 1.92
C ILE A 101 -5.86 -5.14 2.25
N THR A 102 -5.58 -6.08 1.34
CA THR A 102 -4.50 -7.05 1.51
C THR A 102 -3.38 -6.78 0.53
N VAL A 103 -2.14 -6.67 1.03
CA VAL A 103 -0.93 -6.47 0.25
C VAL A 103 -0.03 -7.70 0.36
N LYS A 104 0.39 -8.25 -0.78
CA LYS A 104 1.43 -9.29 -0.83
C LYS A 104 2.57 -8.78 -1.66
N ALA A 105 3.77 -8.72 -1.08
CA ALA A 105 4.96 -8.24 -1.76
C ALA A 105 6.01 -9.34 -1.90
N ASP A 106 6.77 -9.27 -2.99
CA ASP A 106 7.77 -10.25 -3.38
C ASP A 106 8.94 -9.52 -4.08
N SER A 107 10.04 -9.34 -3.36
CA SER A 107 11.23 -8.66 -3.87
C SER A 107 11.92 -9.41 -5.01
N THR A 108 11.58 -10.69 -5.22
CA THR A 108 12.06 -11.46 -6.38
C THR A 108 11.38 -11.08 -7.70
N LYS A 109 10.32 -10.25 -7.64
CA LYS A 109 9.55 -9.80 -8.81
C LYS A 109 9.65 -8.27 -8.99
N PRO A 110 10.83 -7.74 -9.38
CA PRO A 110 11.07 -6.31 -9.41
C PRO A 110 10.13 -5.53 -10.36
N GLN A 111 9.59 -6.17 -11.40
CA GLN A 111 8.63 -5.52 -12.31
C GLN A 111 7.21 -5.37 -11.71
N VAL A 112 6.82 -6.28 -10.81
CA VAL A 112 5.52 -6.26 -10.12
C VAL A 112 5.78 -6.60 -8.65
N PRO A 113 6.34 -5.65 -7.88
CA PRO A 113 6.89 -5.94 -6.56
C PRO A 113 5.83 -6.29 -5.52
N TYR A 114 4.55 -6.01 -5.81
CA TYR A 114 3.43 -6.37 -4.97
C TYR A 114 2.13 -6.60 -5.75
N SER A 115 1.19 -7.27 -5.09
CA SER A 115 -0.21 -7.41 -5.50
C SER A 115 -1.14 -6.91 -4.40
N VAL A 116 -2.28 -6.36 -4.79
CA VAL A 116 -3.33 -5.89 -3.88
C VAL A 116 -4.62 -6.67 -4.14
N SER A 117 -5.37 -6.94 -3.08
CA SER A 117 -6.73 -7.48 -3.14
C SER A 117 -7.62 -6.85 -2.09
N GLY A 118 -8.95 -6.94 -2.27
CA GLY A 118 -9.94 -6.33 -1.36
C GLY A 118 -10.30 -4.89 -1.71
N SER A 119 -9.45 -4.20 -2.49
CA SER A 119 -9.63 -2.82 -2.94
C SER A 119 -9.60 -2.76 -4.48
N PRO A 120 -10.73 -2.50 -5.16
CA PRO A 120 -10.76 -2.29 -6.61
C PRO A 120 -9.84 -1.15 -7.06
N ALA A 121 -9.86 -0.01 -6.39
CA ALA A 121 -9.05 1.15 -6.76
C ALA A 121 -7.55 0.89 -6.58
N SER A 122 -7.12 0.29 -5.46
CA SER A 122 -5.71 -0.06 -5.25
C SER A 122 -5.23 -1.13 -6.22
N SER A 123 -6.09 -2.10 -6.57
CA SER A 123 -5.75 -3.14 -7.55
C SER A 123 -5.56 -2.54 -8.94
N ALA A 124 -6.44 -1.63 -9.34
CA ALA A 124 -6.33 -0.90 -10.60
C ALA A 124 -5.07 -0.03 -10.64
N LEU A 125 -4.78 0.69 -9.53
CA LEU A 125 -3.59 1.52 -9.39
C LEU A 125 -2.30 0.70 -9.48
N ALA A 126 -2.21 -0.41 -8.74
CA ALA A 126 -1.07 -1.32 -8.79
C ALA A 126 -0.85 -1.88 -10.20
N GLY A 127 -1.94 -2.28 -10.88
CA GLY A 127 -1.88 -2.74 -12.26
C GLY A 127 -1.43 -1.66 -13.25
N TYR A 128 -1.89 -0.42 -13.07
CA TYR A 128 -1.45 0.72 -13.87
C TYR A 128 0.05 1.00 -13.68
N MET A 129 0.52 1.08 -12.43
CA MET A 129 1.94 1.29 -12.10
C MET A 129 2.82 0.18 -12.67
N ALA A 130 2.41 -1.08 -12.55
CA ALA A 130 3.15 -2.22 -13.10
C ALA A 130 3.29 -2.13 -14.63
N ARG A 131 2.20 -1.81 -15.34
CA ARG A 131 2.24 -1.61 -16.81
C ARG A 131 3.15 -0.45 -17.19
N ASN A 132 2.97 0.70 -16.55
CA ASN A 132 3.76 1.90 -16.82
C ASN A 132 5.26 1.65 -16.60
N ASN A 133 5.64 1.00 -15.49
CA ASN A 133 7.03 0.66 -15.20
C ASN A 133 7.63 -0.33 -16.23
N SER A 134 6.83 -1.28 -16.72
CA SER A 134 7.23 -2.21 -17.77
C SER A 134 7.54 -1.49 -19.08
N GLU A 135 6.63 -0.61 -19.52
CA GLU A 135 6.81 0.15 -20.76
C GLU A 135 8.00 1.13 -20.67
N LEU A 136 8.16 1.84 -19.55
CA LEU A 136 9.31 2.71 -19.30
C LEU A 136 10.64 1.94 -19.35
N SER A 137 10.67 0.74 -18.76
CA SER A 137 11.85 -0.13 -18.82
C SER A 137 12.16 -0.57 -20.25
N GLY A 138 11.13 -0.85 -21.05
CA GLY A 138 11.25 -1.14 -22.49
C GLY A 138 11.85 0.03 -23.27
N ILE A 139 11.34 1.25 -23.06
CA ILE A 139 11.88 2.46 -23.70
C ILE A 139 13.38 2.64 -23.38
N TYR A 140 13.77 2.44 -22.12
CA TYR A 140 15.17 2.53 -21.71
C TYR A 140 16.04 1.45 -22.39
N ALA A 141 15.57 0.20 -22.41
CA ALA A 141 16.27 -0.90 -23.05
C ALA A 141 16.49 -0.66 -24.56
N PHE A 142 15.45 -0.24 -25.29
CA PHE A 142 15.57 0.05 -26.72
C PHE A 142 16.45 1.26 -27.00
N THR A 143 16.45 2.26 -26.12
CA THR A 143 17.35 3.41 -26.22
C THR A 143 18.80 2.98 -26.07
N ARG A 144 19.11 2.18 -25.04
CA ARG A 144 20.45 1.61 -24.82
C ARG A 144 20.92 0.75 -25.99
N GLN A 145 20.02 -0.05 -26.56
CA GLN A 145 20.33 -0.87 -27.72
C GLN A 145 20.64 -0.01 -28.96
N GLN A 146 19.84 1.02 -29.22
CA GLN A 146 20.09 1.97 -30.30
C GLN A 146 21.46 2.65 -30.15
N ASP A 147 21.80 3.13 -28.95
CA ASP A 147 23.07 3.79 -28.69
C ASP A 147 24.27 2.85 -28.90
N SER A 148 24.14 1.59 -28.47
CA SER A 148 25.16 0.56 -28.71
C SER A 148 25.37 0.29 -30.20
N LEU A 149 24.28 0.14 -30.97
CA LEU A 149 24.37 -0.07 -32.43
C LEU A 149 25.05 1.11 -33.15
N ARG A 150 24.74 2.34 -32.72
CA ARG A 150 25.39 3.55 -33.25
C ARG A 150 26.88 3.57 -32.95
N GLN A 151 27.30 3.20 -31.74
CA GLN A 151 28.71 3.11 -31.37
C GLN A 151 29.46 2.04 -32.19
N GLN A 152 28.77 0.99 -32.64
CA GLN A 152 29.32 -0.05 -33.50
C GLN A 152 29.35 0.35 -34.99
N GLY A 153 28.97 1.58 -35.33
CA GLY A 153 28.97 2.07 -36.71
C GLY A 153 27.82 1.52 -37.57
N VAL A 154 26.81 0.89 -36.97
CA VAL A 154 25.62 0.43 -37.68
C VAL A 154 24.87 1.64 -38.23
N SER A 155 24.59 1.65 -39.52
CA SER A 155 23.89 2.77 -40.15
C SER A 155 22.49 2.92 -39.57
N ASP A 156 22.06 4.17 -39.42
CA ASP A 156 20.76 4.50 -38.83
C ASP A 156 19.58 3.81 -39.55
N SER A 157 19.70 3.55 -40.86
CA SER A 157 18.73 2.80 -41.67
C SER A 157 18.52 1.35 -41.21
N LEU A 158 19.55 0.73 -40.62
CA LEU A 158 19.49 -0.64 -40.09
C LEU A 158 18.95 -0.70 -38.64
N THR A 159 18.74 0.46 -38.00
CA THR A 159 18.16 0.56 -36.64
C THR A 159 16.64 0.71 -36.61
N GLY A 160 15.97 0.59 -37.78
CA GLY A 160 14.53 0.85 -37.93
C GLY A 160 13.65 0.05 -36.99
N SER A 161 13.92 -1.25 -36.81
CA SER A 161 13.14 -2.12 -35.91
C SER A 161 13.20 -1.69 -34.44
N VAL A 162 14.38 -1.29 -33.96
CA VAL A 162 14.59 -0.80 -32.58
C VAL A 162 13.84 0.52 -32.37
N ARG A 163 13.81 1.40 -33.38
CA ARG A 163 13.03 2.65 -33.34
C ARG A 163 11.53 2.37 -33.24
N THR A 164 11.02 1.43 -34.03
CA THR A 164 9.60 1.03 -34.00
C THR A 164 9.22 0.43 -32.65
N GLN A 165 10.06 -0.43 -32.08
CA GLN A 165 9.82 -1.02 -30.75
C GLN A 165 9.81 0.04 -29.64
N ARG A 166 10.76 1.00 -29.67
CA ARG A 166 10.75 2.13 -28.74
C ARG A 166 9.49 3.00 -28.88
N ALA A 167 9.06 3.27 -30.11
CA ALA A 167 7.86 4.06 -30.38
C ALA A 167 6.60 3.34 -29.88
N ALA A 168 6.47 2.04 -30.13
CA ALA A 168 5.37 1.23 -29.63
C ALA A 168 5.28 1.25 -28.09
N ALA A 169 6.42 1.10 -27.38
CA ALA A 169 6.46 1.20 -25.93
C ALA A 169 6.09 2.61 -25.42
N ALA A 170 6.51 3.67 -26.12
CA ALA A 170 6.11 5.04 -25.80
C ALA A 170 4.62 5.31 -26.05
N ASP A 171 4.04 4.69 -27.07
CA ASP A 171 2.61 4.81 -27.38
C ASP A 171 1.75 4.07 -26.34
N ALA A 172 2.25 2.96 -25.78
CA ALA A 172 1.59 2.20 -24.72
C ALA A 172 1.53 2.94 -23.36
N LEU A 173 2.25 4.06 -23.22
CA LEU A 173 2.20 4.94 -22.05
C LEU A 173 1.11 6.04 -22.13
N ARG A 174 0.49 6.23 -23.30
CA ARG A 174 -0.58 7.21 -23.49
C ARG A 174 -1.92 6.69 -22.97
#